data_AF-A0A917YET0-F1
#
_entry.id   AF-A0A917YET0-F1
#
_cell.length_a   1.000
_cell.length_b   1.000
_cell.length_c   1.000
_cell.angle_alpha   90.00
_cell.angle_beta   90.00
_cell.angle_gamma   90.00
#
_symmetry.space_group_name_H-M   'P 1'
#
loop_
_entity.id
_entity.type
_entity.pdbx_description
1 polymer ?
#
loop_
_entity_poly.entity_id
_entity_poly.type
_entity_poly.pdbx_seq_one_letter_code
_entity_poly.pdbx_strand_id
1 'polypeptide(L)' 'MDDLDAALTAAAAHGGRIVCQPAPARRPGIRFAYFSDPEGNLVELLQPTDPRRAQQTADR' A
#
# COMPACT_ATOMS: atom_id res chain seq x y z
N MET A 1 -6.19 1.92 -1.16
CA MET A 1 -6.47 1.69 0.26
C MET A 1 -6.33 3.00 1.02
N ASP A 2 -6.97 3.10 2.18
CA ASP A 2 -7.06 4.38 2.91
C ASP A 2 -5.96 4.57 3.95
N ASP A 3 -5.46 3.46 4.52
CA ASP A 3 -4.36 3.45 5.48
C ASP A 3 -3.30 2.40 5.09
N LEU A 4 -2.22 2.89 4.48
CA LEU A 4 -1.08 2.11 4.01
C LEU A 4 -0.25 1.57 5.17
N ASP A 5 -0.09 2.35 6.23
CA ASP A 5 0.75 2.00 7.37
C ASP A 5 0.08 0.86 8.16
N ALA A 6 -1.23 0.93 8.37
CA ALA A 6 -2.01 -0.16 8.95
C ALA A 6 -2.01 -1.43 8.09
N ALA A 7 -2.19 -1.30 6.77
CA ALA A 7 -2.17 -2.44 5.86
C ALA A 7 -0.80 -3.15 5.84
N LEU A 8 0.29 -2.39 5.83
CA LEU A 8 1.65 -2.95 5.85
C LEU A 8 1.97 -3.63 7.18
N THR A 9 1.51 -3.04 8.30
CA THR A 9 1.64 -3.66 9.64
C THR A 9 0.88 -4.98 9.71
N ALA A 10 -0.35 -5.02 9.17
CA ALA A 10 -1.14 -6.23 9.11
C ALA A 10 -0.47 -7.29 8.22
N ALA A 11 0.05 -6.91 7.05
CA ALA A 11 0.77 -7.84 6.18
C ALA A 11 1.99 -8.46 6.90
N ALA A 12 2.76 -7.64 7.61
CA ALA A 12 3.90 -8.13 8.39
C ALA A 12 3.50 -9.09 9.52
N ALA A 13 2.40 -8.80 10.22
CA ALA A 13 1.87 -9.67 11.27
C ALA A 13 1.43 -11.05 10.75
N HIS A 14 1.10 -11.17 9.45
CA HIS A 14 0.70 -12.42 8.80
C HIS A 14 1.84 -13.11 8.03
N GLY A 15 3.10 -12.76 8.33
CA GLY A 15 4.28 -13.38 7.73
C GLY A 15 4.80 -12.69 6.46
N GLY A 16 4.20 -11.55 6.08
CA GLY A 16 4.74 -10.70 5.05
C GLY A 16 6.08 -10.09 5.46
N ARG A 17 7.02 -9.99 4.52
CA ARG A 17 8.30 -9.29 4.73
C ARG A 17 8.23 -7.92 4.08
N ILE A 18 8.41 -6.86 4.87
CA ILE A 18 8.49 -5.50 4.33
C ILE A 18 9.76 -5.38 3.45
N VAL A 19 9.57 -5.02 2.18
CA VAL A 19 10.64 -4.82 1.21
C VAL A 19 10.96 -3.33 1.06
N CYS A 20 9.93 -2.49 1.08
CA CYS A 20 10.05 -1.04 0.98
C CYS A 20 9.07 -0.38 1.96
N GLN A 21 9.60 0.50 2.80
CA GLN A 21 8.79 1.30 3.73
C GLN A 21 7.89 2.28 2.95
N PRO A 22 6.76 2.70 3.53
CA PRO A 22 5.85 3.65 2.90
C PRO A 22 6.56 4.95 2.50
N ALA A 23 6.46 5.33 1.22
CA ALA A 23 7.10 6.52 0.68
C ALA A 23 6.21 7.23 -0.35
N PRO A 24 6.40 8.53 -0.61
CA PRO A 24 5.75 9.22 -1.73
C PRO A 24 6.14 8.60 -3.07
N ALA A 25 5.16 8.35 -3.93
CA ALA A 25 5.42 7.91 -5.30
C ALA A 25 6.00 9.04 -6.14
N ARG A 26 6.71 8.68 -7.23
CA ARG A 26 7.15 9.67 -8.24
C ARG A 26 5.98 10.43 -8.85
N ARG A 27 4.83 9.76 -9.00
CA ARG A 27 3.57 10.41 -9.39
C ARG A 27 2.99 11.12 -8.17
N PRO A 28 2.75 12.44 -8.23
CA PRO A 28 2.12 13.17 -7.14
C PRO A 28 0.76 12.58 -6.78
N GLY A 29 0.39 12.65 -5.50
CA GLY A 29 -0.94 12.24 -5.05
C GLY A 29 -1.05 10.80 -4.57
N ILE A 30 0.05 10.04 -4.49
CA ILE A 30 0.06 8.64 -4.08
C ILE A 30 1.27 8.37 -3.16
N ARG A 31 1.04 7.59 -2.10
CA ARG A 31 2.08 6.89 -1.33
C ARG A 31 2.07 5.42 -1.71
N PHE A 32 3.23 4.78 -1.67
CA PHE A 32 3.37 3.36 -1.94
C PHE A 32 4.24 2.65 -0.93
N ALA A 33 4.08 1.34 -0.80
CA ALA A 33 4.99 0.45 -0.09
C ALA A 33 5.06 -0.90 -0.84
N TYR A 34 6.10 -1.67 -0.55
CA TYR A 34 6.23 -3.04 -1.06
C TYR A 34 6.41 -4.03 0.10
N PHE A 35 5.72 -5.15 0.03
CA PHE A 35 6.01 -6.32 0.85
C PHE A 35 6.07 -7.58 0.00
N SER A 36 6.82 -8.57 0.46
CA SER A 36 6.79 -9.93 -0.05
C SER A 36 5.82 -10.73 0.81
N ASP A 37 4.88 -11.45 0.20
CA ASP A 37 4.10 -12.44 0.93
C ASP A 37 4.96 -13.68 1.28
N PRO A 38 4.43 -14.63 2.09
CA PRO A 38 5.15 -15.85 2.45
C PRO A 38 5.50 -16.76 1.26
N GLU A 39 4.76 -16.67 0.16
CA GLU A 39 5.02 -17.43 -1.07
C GLU A 39 6.15 -16.80 -1.91
N GLY A 40 6.57 -15.58 -1.54
CA GLY A 40 7.63 -14.84 -2.21
C GLY A 40 7.14 -13.86 -3.27
N ASN A 41 5.83 -13.68 -3.42
CA ASN A 41 5.28 -12.72 -4.38
C ASN A 41 5.47 -11.29 -3.87
N LEU A 42 5.88 -10.40 -4.76
CA LEU A 42 6.00 -8.98 -4.45
C LEU A 42 4.65 -8.28 -4.68
N VAL A 43 4.14 -7.65 -3.63
CA VAL A 43 2.86 -6.92 -3.66
C VAL A 43 3.12 -5.43 -3.49
N GLU A 44 2.52 -4.63 -4.36
CA GLU A 44 2.49 -3.18 -4.28
C GLU A 44 1.24 -2.71 -3.55
N LEU A 45 1.43 -1.89 -2.52
CA LEU A 45 0.34 -1.22 -1.83
C LEU A 45 0.34 0.27 -2.20
N LEU A 46 -0.81 0.79 -2.66
CA LEU A 46 -1.02 2.19 -3.04
C LEU A 46 -2.08 2.89 -2.18
N GLN A 47 -1.71 4.05 -1.63
CA GLN A 47 -2.62 4.95 -0.93
C GLN A 47 -2.68 6.31 -1.64
N PRO A 48 -3.85 6.73 -2.14
CA PRO A 48 -4.07 8.10 -2.58
C PRO A 48 -3.86 9.09 -1.41
N THR A 49 -3.13 10.19 -1.64
CA THR A 49 -2.93 11.23 -0.61
C THR A 49 -4.05 12.28 -0.60
N ASP A 50 -4.93 12.29 -1.60
CA ASP A 50 -6.23 12.98 -1.52
C ASP A 50 -7.32 11.92 -1.26
N PRO A 51 -7.95 11.90 -0.07
CA PRO A 51 -8.95 10.90 0.28
C PRO A 51 -10.19 10.95 -0.64
N ARG A 52 -10.44 12.05 -1.36
CA ARG A 52 -11.57 12.15 -2.31
C ARG A 52 -11.34 11.40 -3.62
N ARG A 53 -10.10 11.02 -3.92
CA ARG A 53 -9.78 10.16 -5.08
C ARG A 53 -9.86 8.67 -4.77
N ALA A 54 -9.70 8.27 -3.50
CA ALA A 54 -9.79 6.86 -3.10
C ALA A 54 -11.20 6.27 -3.30
N GLN A 55 -12.24 7.10 -3.11
CA GLN A 55 -13.63 6.67 -3.24
C GLN A 55 -14.13 6.55 -4.69
N GLN A 56 -13.51 7.24 -5.65
CA GLN A 56 -13.97 7.26 -7.05
C GLN A 56 -13.62 6.00 -7.85
N THR A 57 -12.65 5.20 -7.40
CA THR A 57 -12.30 3.92 -8.04
C THR A 57 -13.13 2.74 -7.56
N ALA A 58 -13.92 2.89 -6.48
CA ALA A 58 -14.80 1.85 -5.95
C ALA A 58 -16.23 1.87 -6.54
N ASP A 59 -16.57 2.94 -7.29
CA ASP A 59 -17.91 3.20 -7.85
C ASP A 59 -18.01 2.90 -9.37
N ARG A 60 -17.11 2.06 -9.91
CA ARG A 60 -17.11 1.65 -11.32
C ARG A 60 -16.96 0.14 -11.44
#